data_AF-A0A9E2UM03-F1
#
_entry.id   AF-A0A9E2UM03-F1
#
_cell.length_a   1.000
_cell.length_b   1.000
_cell.length_c   1.000
_cell.angle_alpha   90.00
_cell.angle_beta   90.00
_cell.angle_gamma   90.00
#
_symmetry.space_group_name_H-M   'P 1'
#
loop_
_entity.id
_entity.type
_entity.pdbx_description
1 polymer ?
#
loop_
_entity_poly.entity_id
_entity_poly.type
_entity_poly.pdbx_seq_one_letter_code
_entity_poly.pdbx_strand_id
1 'polypeptide(L)'
;KICIEAPEINGLLVILVPQGLNDPEYIAKMIAGFLKNNPFPVFTSWLGGSGVEKGRQILNDAGIPTFDTPERAVRAFMDLHKHSKNIEMLQETPARLPGKLKFDRESASLIINKGIENRNFLLNEVEAKSLLLSYGIPVNRTEIACCSKEAAQKAQEIGFPVAMKICSRDVVHKTSVNGIRLDLNSVSDVEKSYESILASCLSCKPEAKIDGVTIQPMLKRPDFELILGIKKDREFGPVILFGMGGVMTEILKDRAIAFPPLNRLLARRLMEETKVYRILKGQPAHNSRDLYLIEEILIRLAQLAADFPEIEELDINPLILTKDSVCALDARVIVKPSKIITPMHLIISPYPNQQESHIPIGGNINLFVRPIRPEDALLIEELFKTLSPQTIYFRFFAPIKYISATMLARFTQIDYDREIALVAILETETDEKIIGVARVISQRNPKHAEFAVLVGDSWHGKGIGATLLRRCLNIAKDHGIEKVWGTVLAENTQMLAMGKKLGFKIERVPDENEYQLIIDLTKPYDDTTK
;
A
#
# COMPACT_ATOMS: atom_id res chain seq x y z
N LYS A 1 42.10 -1.62 -9.15
CA LYS A 1 42.45 -2.68 -8.17
C LYS A 1 42.07 -2.26 -6.75
N ILE A 2 42.65 -1.18 -6.19
CA ILE A 2 42.26 -0.65 -4.86
C ILE A 2 40.73 -0.51 -4.70
N CYS A 3 40.06 0.20 -5.61
CA CYS A 3 38.60 0.37 -5.53
C CYS A 3 37.79 -0.94 -5.72
N ILE A 4 38.40 -1.98 -6.29
CA ILE A 4 37.74 -3.27 -6.50
C ILE A 4 37.82 -4.12 -5.24
N GLU A 5 38.93 -4.02 -4.52
CA GLU A 5 39.21 -4.81 -3.32
C GLU A 5 38.63 -4.17 -2.04
N ALA A 6 38.14 -2.92 -2.13
CA ALA A 6 37.54 -2.21 -1.01
C ALA A 6 36.13 -2.77 -0.67
N PRO A 7 35.90 -3.27 0.55
CA PRO A 7 34.63 -3.92 0.93
C PRO A 7 33.43 -2.95 0.96
N GLU A 8 33.67 -1.65 1.12
CA GLU A 8 32.65 -0.61 1.12
C GLU A 8 32.14 -0.22 -0.28
N ILE A 9 32.77 -0.70 -1.35
CA ILE A 9 32.39 -0.38 -2.73
C ILE A 9 31.45 -1.46 -3.29
N ASN A 10 30.22 -1.08 -3.60
CA ASN A 10 29.18 -1.96 -4.16
C ASN A 10 28.83 -1.65 -5.63
N GLY A 11 29.64 -0.81 -6.28
CA GLY A 11 29.48 -0.46 -7.69
C GLY A 11 30.54 0.55 -8.14
N LEU A 12 30.92 0.52 -9.41
CA LEU A 12 31.98 1.38 -9.95
C LEU A 12 31.56 2.00 -11.28
N LEU A 13 31.78 3.31 -11.42
CA LEU A 13 31.73 4.04 -12.68
C LEU A 13 33.11 4.56 -13.03
N VAL A 14 33.70 4.07 -14.12
CA VAL A 14 35.00 4.56 -14.62
C VAL A 14 34.76 5.58 -15.72
N ILE A 15 35.33 6.78 -15.60
CA ILE A 15 35.17 7.84 -16.58
C ILE A 15 36.52 8.13 -17.22
N LEU A 16 36.57 8.08 -18.55
CA LEU A 16 37.72 8.49 -19.34
C LEU A 16 37.37 9.72 -20.17
N VAL A 17 38.16 10.76 -19.98
CA VAL A 17 38.20 11.94 -20.85
C VAL A 17 39.51 11.89 -21.63
N PRO A 18 39.50 11.84 -22.97
CA PRO A 18 40.69 11.79 -23.77
C PRO A 18 41.48 13.08 -23.58
N GLN A 19 42.73 12.94 -23.15
CA GLN A 19 43.73 14.00 -23.17
C GLN A 19 44.78 13.63 -24.22
N GLY A 20 45.48 14.61 -24.80
CA GLY A 20 46.38 14.39 -25.94
C GLY A 20 47.52 13.37 -25.74
N LEU A 21 47.74 12.89 -24.52
CA LEU A 21 48.75 11.89 -24.16
C LEU A 21 48.17 10.50 -23.85
N ASN A 22 46.85 10.33 -23.82
CA ASN A 22 46.19 9.08 -23.42
C ASN A 22 45.62 8.37 -24.64
N ASP A 23 46.03 7.12 -24.89
CA ASP A 23 45.41 6.23 -25.88
C ASP A 23 44.17 5.54 -25.26
N PRO A 24 42.93 5.93 -25.65
CA PRO A 24 41.71 5.36 -25.09
C PRO A 24 41.52 3.89 -25.45
N GLU A 25 42.07 3.43 -26.58
CA GLU A 25 42.02 2.03 -27.02
C GLU A 25 42.92 1.17 -26.13
N TYR A 26 44.15 1.61 -25.90
CA TYR A 26 45.10 0.93 -25.02
C TYR A 26 44.57 0.83 -23.59
N ILE A 27 44.03 1.93 -23.05
CA ILE A 27 43.46 1.95 -21.69
C ILE A 27 42.27 0.99 -21.59
N ALA A 28 41.38 0.97 -22.58
CA ALA A 28 40.25 0.05 -22.61
C ALA A 28 40.68 -1.42 -22.56
N LYS A 29 41.68 -1.82 -23.38
CA LYS A 29 42.23 -3.19 -23.35
C LYS A 29 42.80 -3.56 -21.99
N MET A 30 43.57 -2.63 -21.39
CA MET A 30 44.19 -2.84 -20.08
C MET A 30 43.14 -3.05 -18.99
N ILE A 31 42.11 -2.19 -18.92
CA ILE A 31 41.12 -2.26 -17.83
C ILE A 31 40.08 -3.36 -18.04
N ALA A 32 39.75 -3.74 -19.28
CA ALA A 32 38.74 -4.76 -19.55
C ALA A 32 39.04 -6.08 -18.83
N GLY A 33 40.32 -6.49 -18.80
CA GLY A 33 40.76 -7.69 -18.08
C GLY A 33 40.55 -7.60 -16.56
N PHE A 34 40.75 -6.42 -15.97
CA PHE A 34 40.54 -6.19 -14.53
C PHE A 34 39.06 -6.03 -14.18
N LEU A 35 38.23 -5.58 -15.11
CA LEU A 35 36.84 -5.20 -14.82
C LEU A 35 35.83 -6.34 -14.99
N LYS A 36 36.19 -7.42 -15.69
CA LYS A 36 35.25 -8.48 -16.10
C LYS A 36 34.71 -9.37 -14.97
N ASN A 37 35.51 -9.64 -13.94
CA ASN A 37 35.18 -10.64 -12.90
C ASN A 37 34.88 -10.03 -11.52
N ASN A 38 34.28 -8.84 -11.49
CA ASN A 38 34.02 -8.14 -10.23
C ASN A 38 32.72 -8.61 -9.56
N PRO A 39 32.66 -8.57 -8.22
CA PRO A 39 31.48 -8.98 -7.46
C PRO A 39 30.33 -7.97 -7.50
N PHE A 40 30.53 -6.82 -8.15
CA PHE A 40 29.56 -5.73 -8.22
C PHE A 40 29.47 -5.11 -9.63
N PRO A 41 28.38 -4.39 -9.96
CA PRO A 41 28.21 -3.78 -11.27
C PRO A 41 29.28 -2.72 -11.60
N VAL A 42 29.87 -2.82 -12.79
CA VAL A 42 30.84 -1.87 -13.32
C VAL A 42 30.31 -1.24 -14.61
N PHE A 43 30.33 0.09 -14.64
CA PHE A 43 29.94 0.90 -15.79
C PHE A 43 31.13 1.75 -16.22
N THR A 44 31.19 2.11 -17.50
CA THR A 44 32.22 3.01 -17.98
C THR A 44 31.65 4.13 -18.84
N SER A 45 32.31 5.29 -18.87
CA SER A 45 31.98 6.42 -19.73
C SER A 45 33.22 6.93 -20.45
N TRP A 46 33.28 6.71 -21.76
CA TRP A 46 34.40 7.11 -22.62
C TRP A 46 33.93 8.31 -23.42
N LEU A 47 34.25 9.50 -22.92
CA LEU A 47 33.77 10.75 -23.49
C LEU A 47 34.54 11.08 -24.76
N GLY A 48 33.84 11.41 -25.84
CA GLY A 48 34.46 11.87 -27.08
C GLY A 48 33.82 11.30 -28.34
N GLY A 49 34.40 11.68 -29.48
CA GLY A 49 33.96 11.24 -30.80
C GLY A 49 34.65 9.95 -31.28
N SER A 50 35.02 9.92 -32.55
CA SER A 50 35.62 8.75 -33.20
C SER A 50 36.88 8.19 -32.51
N GLY A 51 37.67 9.05 -31.85
CA GLY A 51 38.92 8.65 -31.18
C GLY A 51 38.75 7.73 -29.97
N VAL A 52 37.57 7.63 -29.38
CA VAL A 52 37.29 6.74 -28.22
C VAL A 52 36.41 5.55 -28.58
N GLU A 53 35.88 5.48 -29.81
CA GLU A 53 34.90 4.47 -30.23
C GLU A 53 35.44 3.04 -30.12
N LYS A 54 36.69 2.82 -30.55
CA LYS A 54 37.32 1.51 -30.42
C LYS A 54 37.45 1.07 -28.96
N GLY A 55 37.77 2.01 -28.06
CA GLY A 55 37.80 1.74 -26.63
C GLY A 55 36.44 1.34 -26.09
N ARG A 56 35.37 2.00 -26.54
CA ARG A 56 33.98 1.63 -26.19
C ARG A 56 33.61 0.23 -26.67
N GLN A 57 33.95 -0.10 -27.92
CA GLN A 57 33.68 -1.43 -28.48
C GLN A 57 34.40 -2.52 -27.68
N ILE A 58 35.68 -2.33 -27.35
CA ILE A 58 36.47 -3.29 -26.56
C ILE A 58 35.84 -3.58 -25.20
N LEU A 59 35.35 -2.54 -24.51
CA LEU A 59 34.71 -2.70 -23.21
C LEU A 59 33.35 -3.39 -23.33
N ASN A 60 32.54 -3.03 -24.32
CA ASN A 60 31.25 -3.68 -24.59
C ASN A 60 31.43 -5.17 -24.96
N ASP A 61 32.41 -5.51 -25.81
CA ASP A 61 32.75 -6.89 -26.18
C ASP A 61 33.23 -7.71 -24.98
N ALA A 62 33.83 -7.05 -23.98
CA ALA A 62 34.22 -7.67 -22.71
C ALA A 62 33.02 -7.87 -21.74
N GLY A 63 31.82 -7.40 -22.10
CA GLY A 63 30.61 -7.46 -21.27
C GLY A 63 30.47 -6.29 -20.29
N ILE A 64 31.20 -5.19 -20.49
CA ILE A 64 31.19 -4.02 -19.61
C ILE A 64 30.37 -2.90 -20.27
N PRO A 65 29.20 -2.53 -19.70
CA PRO A 65 28.35 -1.46 -20.24
C PRO A 65 29.11 -0.12 -20.33
N THR A 66 29.25 0.39 -21.55
CA THR A 66 30.04 1.59 -21.83
C THR A 66 29.22 2.68 -22.53
N PHE A 67 29.32 3.91 -22.04
CA PHE A 67 28.51 5.04 -22.47
C PHE A 67 29.37 6.20 -22.99
N ASP A 68 28.77 7.01 -23.87
CA ASP A 68 29.36 8.23 -24.45
C ASP A 68 29.37 9.42 -23.48
N THR A 69 28.46 9.43 -22.49
CA THR A 69 28.44 10.48 -21.45
C THR A 69 28.27 9.90 -20.04
N PRO A 70 28.81 10.57 -19.01
CA PRO A 70 28.65 10.15 -17.62
C PRO A 70 27.18 10.11 -17.18
N GLU A 71 26.36 11.05 -17.64
CA GLU A 71 24.94 11.14 -17.27
C GLU A 71 24.16 9.90 -17.72
N ARG A 72 24.47 9.37 -18.90
CA ARG A 72 23.86 8.12 -19.39
C ARG A 72 24.32 6.93 -18.59
N ALA A 73 25.60 6.86 -18.24
CA ALA A 73 26.13 5.79 -17.39
C ALA A 73 25.49 5.81 -15.99
N VAL A 74 25.39 6.99 -15.36
CA VAL A 74 24.73 7.17 -14.07
C VAL A 74 23.25 6.81 -14.17
N ARG A 75 22.54 7.23 -15.22
CA ARG A 75 21.13 6.86 -15.43
C ARG A 75 20.96 5.34 -15.51
N ALA A 76 21.77 4.66 -16.32
CA ALA A 76 21.72 3.21 -16.45
C ALA A 76 22.05 2.49 -15.12
N PHE A 77 23.04 2.98 -14.37
CA PHE A 77 23.35 2.47 -13.04
C PHE A 77 22.16 2.62 -12.09
N MET A 78 21.54 3.80 -12.07
CA MET A 78 20.37 4.07 -11.22
C MET A 78 19.15 3.25 -11.62
N ASP A 79 18.96 2.96 -12.92
CA ASP A 79 17.87 2.11 -13.40
C ASP A 79 18.07 0.65 -12.96
N LEU A 80 19.31 0.14 -13.01
CA LEU A 80 19.64 -1.19 -12.48
C LEU A 80 19.43 -1.25 -10.96
N HIS A 81 19.84 -0.22 -10.23
CA HIS A 81 19.60 -0.12 -8.79
C HIS A 81 18.10 -0.11 -8.46
N LYS A 82 17.30 0.71 -9.15
CA LYS A 82 15.85 0.75 -9.01
C LYS A 82 15.21 -0.59 -9.33
N HIS A 83 15.65 -1.25 -10.40
CA HIS A 83 15.14 -2.56 -10.77
C HIS A 83 15.42 -3.62 -9.70
N SER A 84 16.65 -3.67 -9.18
CA SER A 84 17.01 -4.57 -8.07
C SER A 84 16.17 -4.28 -6.83
N LYS A 85 15.99 -3.00 -6.49
CA LYS A 85 15.13 -2.58 -5.38
C LYS A 85 13.68 -2.99 -5.58
N ASN A 86 13.13 -2.85 -6.79
CA ASN A 86 11.77 -3.28 -7.10
C ASN A 86 11.62 -4.80 -6.99
N ILE A 87 12.62 -5.59 -7.39
CA ILE A 87 12.61 -7.05 -7.20
C ILE A 87 12.64 -7.41 -5.72
N GLU A 88 13.53 -6.79 -4.93
CA GLU A 88 13.57 -6.97 -3.48
C GLU A 88 12.21 -6.64 -2.84
N MET A 89 11.60 -5.51 -3.24
CA MET A 89 10.28 -5.09 -2.76
C MET A 89 9.19 -6.10 -3.10
N LEU A 90 9.17 -6.63 -4.33
CA LEU A 90 8.23 -7.68 -4.72
C LEU A 90 8.40 -8.95 -3.88
N GLN A 91 9.59 -9.19 -3.34
CA GLN A 91 9.90 -10.38 -2.54
C GLN A 91 9.69 -10.20 -1.04
N GLU A 92 9.58 -8.96 -0.55
CA GLU A 92 9.39 -8.67 0.87
C GLU A 92 7.99 -9.09 1.33
N THR A 93 7.93 -9.96 2.35
CA THR A 93 6.66 -10.35 2.97
C THR A 93 6.26 -9.30 4.00
N PRO A 94 5.08 -8.65 3.88
CA PRO A 94 4.63 -7.70 4.89
C PRO A 94 4.31 -8.41 6.21
N ALA A 95 4.64 -7.75 7.32
CA ALA A 95 4.25 -8.21 8.65
C ALA A 95 2.76 -7.98 8.88
N ARG A 96 2.10 -8.93 9.57
CA ARG A 96 0.71 -8.77 10.03
C ARG A 96 0.62 -7.62 11.04
N LEU A 97 -0.45 -6.81 10.93
CA LEU A 97 -0.76 -5.82 11.95
C LEU A 97 -1.19 -6.51 13.25
N PRO A 98 -0.77 -6.00 14.43
CA PRO A 98 -1.26 -6.50 15.70
C PRO A 98 -2.74 -6.11 15.89
N GLY A 99 -3.64 -7.07 15.67
CA GLY A 99 -5.08 -6.91 15.84
C GLY A 99 -5.84 -6.44 14.59
N LYS A 100 -7.16 -6.62 14.61
CA LYS A 100 -8.05 -6.20 13.51
C LYS A 100 -8.35 -4.70 13.66
N LEU A 101 -7.94 -3.90 12.68
CA LEU A 101 -8.35 -2.49 12.62
C LEU A 101 -9.89 -2.42 12.56
N LYS A 102 -10.47 -1.54 13.39
CA LYS A 102 -11.91 -1.27 13.40
C LYS A 102 -12.17 0.07 12.75
N PHE A 103 -13.21 0.11 11.93
CA PHE A 103 -13.66 1.29 11.19
C PHE A 103 -15.16 1.44 11.39
N ASP A 104 -15.61 2.65 11.72
CA ASP A 104 -17.03 3.00 11.83
C ASP A 104 -17.49 3.69 10.53
N ARG A 105 -17.75 2.86 9.53
CA ARG A 105 -18.17 3.31 8.19
C ARG A 105 -19.55 4.00 8.21
N GLU A 106 -20.44 3.61 9.12
CA GLU A 106 -21.77 4.20 9.23
C GLU A 106 -21.68 5.65 9.71
N SER A 107 -20.94 5.91 10.80
CA SER A 107 -20.72 7.27 11.30
C SER A 107 -20.01 8.14 10.27
N ALA A 108 -18.98 7.60 9.60
CA ALA A 108 -18.28 8.33 8.53
C ALA A 108 -19.22 8.70 7.36
N SER A 109 -20.06 7.77 6.91
CA SER A 109 -21.04 7.99 5.85
C SER A 109 -22.03 9.10 6.21
N LEU A 110 -22.54 9.11 7.45
CA LEU A 110 -23.43 10.17 7.93
C LEU A 110 -22.77 11.56 7.90
N ILE A 111 -21.50 11.66 8.29
CA ILE A 111 -20.74 12.92 8.27
C ILE A 111 -20.52 13.39 6.83
N ILE A 112 -20.12 12.49 5.94
CA ILE A 112 -19.86 12.78 4.53
C ILE A 112 -21.15 13.25 3.83
N ASN A 113 -22.27 12.56 4.04
CA ASN A 113 -23.56 12.93 3.46
C ASN A 113 -24.01 14.32 3.90
N LYS A 114 -23.87 14.66 5.20
CA LYS A 114 -24.11 16.03 5.69
C LYS A 114 -23.19 17.07 5.01
N GLY A 115 -21.94 16.70 4.77
CA GLY A 115 -20.99 17.54 4.05
C GLY A 115 -21.39 17.81 2.60
N ILE A 116 -21.96 16.80 1.93
CA ILE A 116 -22.44 16.89 0.54
C ILE A 116 -23.66 17.80 0.42
N GLU A 117 -24.54 17.81 1.42
CA GLU A 117 -25.71 18.69 1.49
C GLU A 117 -25.33 20.17 1.68
N ASN A 118 -24.11 20.46 2.14
CA ASN A 118 -23.62 21.82 2.32
C ASN A 118 -23.26 22.48 0.99
N ARG A 119 -23.60 23.77 0.85
CA ARG A 119 -23.39 24.57 -0.37
C ARG A 119 -21.93 24.58 -0.88
N ASN A 120 -20.95 24.46 0.02
CA ASN A 120 -19.54 24.57 -0.30
C ASN A 120 -18.76 23.26 -0.18
N PHE A 121 -19.46 22.12 0.02
CA PHE A 121 -18.83 20.79 0.08
C PHE A 121 -17.77 20.63 1.17
N LEU A 122 -17.74 21.54 2.16
CA LEU A 122 -16.70 21.60 3.18
C LEU A 122 -17.25 21.11 4.52
N LEU A 123 -16.50 20.21 5.17
CA LEU A 123 -16.74 19.87 6.58
C LEU A 123 -16.15 20.96 7.49
N ASN A 124 -16.84 21.30 8.56
CA ASN A 124 -16.23 22.14 9.60
C ASN A 124 -15.19 21.35 10.42
N GLU A 125 -14.41 22.03 11.27
CA GLU A 125 -13.30 21.41 11.99
C GLU A 125 -13.73 20.24 12.89
N VAL A 126 -14.93 20.30 13.48
CA VAL A 126 -15.44 19.22 14.35
C VAL A 126 -15.93 18.02 13.56
N GLU A 127 -16.61 18.26 12.43
CA GLU A 127 -17.03 17.21 11.50
C GLU A 127 -15.81 16.50 10.90
N ALA A 128 -14.80 17.25 10.47
CA ALA A 128 -13.54 16.71 9.95
C ALA A 128 -12.83 15.83 10.98
N LYS A 129 -12.71 16.28 12.22
CA LYS A 129 -12.08 15.49 13.30
C LYS A 129 -12.91 14.27 13.70
N SER A 130 -14.25 14.38 13.68
CA SER A 130 -15.13 13.24 13.92
C SER A 130 -15.01 12.17 12.83
N LEU A 131 -14.81 12.57 11.57
CA LEU A 131 -14.54 11.67 10.45
C LEU A 131 -13.19 10.94 10.61
N LEU A 132 -12.15 11.64 11.09
CA LEU A 132 -10.85 11.01 11.38
C LEU A 132 -10.98 9.99 12.53
N LEU A 133 -11.70 10.35 13.59
CA LEU A 133 -11.93 9.47 14.74
C LEU A 133 -12.71 8.20 14.38
N SER A 134 -13.67 8.24 13.47
CA SER A 134 -14.43 7.04 13.05
C SER A 134 -13.56 6.00 12.34
N TYR A 135 -12.41 6.42 11.81
CA TYR A 135 -11.37 5.54 11.26
C TYR A 135 -10.22 5.27 12.23
N GLY A 136 -10.33 5.73 13.48
CA GLY A 136 -9.33 5.56 14.53
C GLY A 136 -8.08 6.40 14.35
N ILE A 137 -8.15 7.49 13.58
CA ILE A 137 -7.04 8.45 13.47
C ILE A 137 -7.15 9.41 14.67
N PRO A 138 -6.13 9.48 15.55
CA PRO A 138 -6.21 10.29 16.76
C PRO A 138 -6.30 11.79 16.45
N VAL A 139 -7.17 12.50 17.15
CA VAL A 139 -7.33 13.97 17.06
C VAL A 139 -7.28 14.59 18.45
N ASN A 140 -6.92 15.87 18.56
CA ASN A 140 -7.02 16.58 19.83
C ASN A 140 -8.48 16.93 20.19
N ARG A 141 -8.80 16.95 21.49
CA ARG A 141 -10.12 17.37 22.01
C ARG A 141 -10.49 18.73 21.43
N THR A 142 -11.66 18.82 20.80
CA THR A 142 -12.11 20.02 20.10
C THR A 142 -13.58 20.23 20.39
N GLU A 143 -13.92 21.38 20.99
CA GLU A 143 -15.30 21.68 21.38
C GLU A 143 -15.76 23.01 20.79
N ILE A 144 -16.94 23.02 20.16
CA ILE A 144 -17.54 24.25 19.60
C ILE A 144 -18.18 25.04 20.72
N ALA A 145 -17.97 26.35 20.78
CA ALA A 145 -18.70 27.27 21.63
C ALA A 145 -19.39 28.35 20.79
N CYS A 146 -20.67 28.57 21.04
CA CYS A 146 -21.51 29.52 20.31
C CYS A 146 -21.59 30.90 20.99
N CYS A 147 -21.00 31.05 22.19
CA CYS A 147 -20.90 32.32 22.89
C CYS A 147 -19.66 32.37 23.81
N SER A 148 -19.27 33.57 24.23
CA SER A 148 -18.10 33.82 25.08
C SER A 148 -18.16 33.07 26.42
N LYS A 149 -19.33 33.03 27.07
CA LYS A 149 -19.53 32.29 28.33
C LYS A 149 -19.34 30.78 28.17
N GLU A 150 -19.88 30.22 27.09
CA GLU A 150 -19.72 28.79 26.79
C GLU A 150 -18.24 28.48 26.46
N ALA A 151 -17.56 29.36 25.72
CA ALA A 151 -16.13 29.22 25.44
C ALA A 151 -15.29 29.21 26.72
N ALA A 152 -15.59 30.11 27.66
CA ALA A 152 -14.95 30.18 28.97
C ALA A 152 -15.19 28.93 29.83
N GLN A 153 -16.41 28.38 29.80
CA GLN A 153 -16.73 27.14 30.51
C GLN A 153 -15.93 25.97 29.94
N LYS A 154 -15.96 25.78 28.61
CA LYS A 154 -15.24 24.70 27.91
C LYS A 154 -13.73 24.80 28.10
N ALA A 155 -13.18 26.01 28.09
CA ALA A 155 -11.77 26.24 28.38
C ALA A 155 -11.37 25.78 29.80
N GLN A 156 -12.22 26.00 30.80
CA GLN A 156 -11.99 25.52 32.17
C GLN A 156 -12.06 23.98 32.25
N GLU A 157 -13.02 23.36 31.55
CA GLU A 157 -13.18 21.90 31.51
C GLU A 157 -12.04 21.19 30.74
N ILE A 158 -11.45 21.85 29.76
CA ILE A 158 -10.27 21.36 29.01
C ILE A 158 -8.99 21.57 29.83
N GLY A 159 -8.89 22.70 30.53
CA GLY A 159 -7.70 23.12 31.26
C GLY A 159 -6.78 24.02 30.42
N PHE A 160 -6.23 25.05 31.06
CA PHE A 160 -5.35 26.03 30.42
C PHE A 160 -3.89 25.54 30.29
N PRO A 161 -3.12 26.02 29.30
CA PRO A 161 -3.53 26.95 28.24
C PRO A 161 -4.37 26.29 27.14
N VAL A 162 -5.28 27.07 26.54
CA VAL A 162 -6.11 26.64 25.41
C VAL A 162 -5.84 27.46 24.15
N ALA A 163 -6.17 26.89 23.00
CA ALA A 163 -6.27 27.57 21.73
C ALA A 163 -7.75 27.79 21.37
N MET A 164 -8.04 28.92 20.75
CA MET A 164 -9.34 29.28 20.20
C MET A 164 -9.23 29.52 18.70
N LYS A 165 -10.08 28.88 17.90
CA LYS A 165 -10.12 29.06 16.45
C LYS A 165 -11.53 29.37 15.97
N ILE A 166 -11.69 30.24 14.97
CA ILE A 166 -12.98 30.50 14.34
C ILE A 166 -13.54 29.20 13.73
N CYS A 167 -14.83 28.93 13.99
CA CYS A 167 -15.55 27.81 13.39
C CYS A 167 -16.53 28.34 12.35
N SER A 168 -16.12 28.32 11.08
CA SER A 168 -16.97 28.73 9.96
C SER A 168 -16.55 28.00 8.69
N ARG A 169 -17.53 27.49 7.94
CA ARG A 169 -17.31 26.88 6.63
C ARG A 169 -16.93 27.91 5.56
N ASP A 170 -17.22 29.18 5.78
CA ASP A 170 -16.89 30.27 4.85
C ASP A 170 -15.46 30.80 5.05
N VAL A 171 -14.77 30.33 6.09
CA VAL A 171 -13.41 30.75 6.46
C VAL A 171 -12.45 29.55 6.33
N VAL A 172 -11.95 29.34 5.11
CA VAL A 172 -10.99 28.26 4.83
C VAL A 172 -9.63 28.52 5.48
N HIS A 173 -9.08 29.72 5.34
CA HIS A 173 -7.79 30.12 5.92
C HIS A 173 -8.00 30.93 7.20
N LYS A 174 -8.07 30.26 8.34
CA LYS A 174 -8.37 30.88 9.66
C LYS A 174 -7.38 32.00 10.01
N THR A 175 -6.10 31.85 9.67
CA THR A 175 -5.06 32.85 9.93
C THR A 175 -5.26 34.15 9.15
N SER A 176 -5.83 34.10 7.93
CA SER A 176 -5.98 35.30 7.09
C SER A 176 -7.04 36.28 7.60
N VAL A 177 -7.99 35.80 8.41
CA VAL A 177 -8.99 36.63 9.10
C VAL A 177 -8.63 36.89 10.56
N ASN A 178 -7.39 36.58 10.95
CA ASN A 178 -6.92 36.61 12.33
C ASN A 178 -7.82 35.80 13.30
N GLY A 179 -8.38 34.71 12.80
CA GLY A 179 -9.37 33.86 13.49
C GLY A 179 -8.73 32.77 14.36
N ILE A 180 -7.47 32.94 14.77
CA ILE A 180 -6.77 32.01 15.67
C ILE A 180 -6.20 32.81 16.83
N ARG A 181 -6.44 32.35 18.06
CA ARG A 181 -5.80 32.83 19.29
C ARG A 181 -5.21 31.64 20.01
N LEU A 182 -3.91 31.72 20.30
CA LEU A 182 -3.16 30.66 20.96
C LEU A 182 -2.78 31.12 22.38
N ASP A 183 -2.41 30.16 23.22
CA ASP A 183 -1.87 30.41 24.56
C ASP A 183 -2.80 31.28 25.44
N LEU A 184 -4.09 30.95 25.42
CA LEU A 184 -5.07 31.59 26.30
C LEU A 184 -4.97 30.95 27.68
N ASN A 185 -4.64 31.75 28.70
CA ASN A 185 -4.24 31.27 30.01
C ASN A 185 -5.29 31.52 31.10
N SER A 186 -6.37 32.25 30.78
CA SER A 186 -7.42 32.57 31.74
C SER A 186 -8.80 32.69 31.08
N VAL A 187 -9.84 32.64 31.92
CA VAL A 187 -11.24 32.90 31.50
C VAL A 187 -11.38 34.28 30.84
N SER A 188 -10.74 35.31 31.40
CA SER A 188 -10.81 36.66 30.83
C SER A 188 -10.16 36.74 29.45
N ASP A 189 -9.05 36.03 29.23
CA ASP A 189 -8.39 35.98 27.93
C ASP A 189 -9.27 35.31 26.87
N VAL A 190 -9.97 34.25 27.26
CA VAL A 190 -10.92 33.52 26.41
C VAL A 190 -12.09 34.41 26.02
N GLU A 191 -12.76 35.06 26.98
CA GLU A 191 -13.90 35.93 26.70
C GLU A 191 -13.54 37.11 25.77
N LYS A 192 -12.40 37.77 26.02
CA LYS A 192 -11.91 38.87 25.16
C LYS A 192 -11.52 38.37 23.77
N SER A 193 -10.88 37.21 23.69
CA SER A 193 -10.46 36.61 22.43
C SER A 193 -11.64 36.19 21.57
N TYR A 194 -12.72 35.71 22.18
CA TYR A 194 -13.96 35.36 21.49
C TYR A 194 -14.48 36.55 20.69
N GLU A 195 -14.72 37.68 21.37
CA GLU A 195 -15.24 38.90 20.73
C GLU A 195 -14.28 39.43 19.67
N SER A 196 -12.97 39.39 19.93
CA SER A 196 -11.94 39.82 18.97
C SER A 196 -11.92 38.99 17.69
N ILE A 197 -12.03 37.66 17.80
CA ILE A 197 -12.05 36.75 16.65
C ILE A 197 -13.29 37.00 15.79
N LEU A 198 -14.48 37.10 16.41
CA LEU A 198 -15.72 37.33 15.69
C LEU A 198 -15.72 38.68 14.97
N ALA A 199 -15.30 39.74 15.66
CA ALA A 199 -15.20 41.08 15.07
C ALA A 199 -14.22 41.11 13.88
N SER A 200 -13.05 40.48 14.03
CA SER A 200 -12.06 40.39 12.95
C SER A 200 -12.59 39.60 11.75
N CYS A 201 -13.25 38.48 11.99
CA CYS A 201 -13.84 37.66 10.95
C CYS A 201 -14.91 38.41 10.15
N LEU A 202 -15.85 39.07 10.84
CA LEU A 202 -16.92 39.84 10.19
C LEU A 202 -16.40 41.09 9.47
N SER A 203 -15.30 41.69 9.95
CA SER A 203 -14.64 42.78 9.24
C SER A 203 -14.01 42.33 7.92
N CYS A 204 -13.42 41.14 7.87
CA CYS A 204 -12.82 40.60 6.64
C CYS A 204 -13.86 39.95 5.70
N LYS A 205 -14.89 39.30 6.26
CA LYS A 205 -15.94 38.59 5.54
C LYS A 205 -17.32 38.86 6.18
N PRO A 206 -17.99 39.96 5.82
CA PRO A 206 -19.26 40.35 6.43
C PRO A 206 -20.40 39.34 6.24
N GLU A 207 -20.37 38.57 5.15
CA GLU A 207 -21.40 37.58 4.80
C GLU A 207 -21.10 36.17 5.35
N ALA A 208 -20.00 35.98 6.08
CA ALA A 208 -19.62 34.67 6.59
C ALA A 208 -20.61 34.18 7.67
N LYS A 209 -21.11 32.96 7.50
CA LYS A 209 -21.86 32.25 8.54
C LYS A 209 -20.87 31.69 9.57
N ILE A 210 -20.89 32.25 10.76
CA ILE A 210 -20.06 31.82 11.88
C ILE A 210 -20.86 30.86 12.76
N ASP A 211 -20.40 29.61 12.88
CA ASP A 211 -21.01 28.61 13.77
C ASP A 211 -20.54 28.79 15.23
N GLY A 212 -19.49 29.59 15.45
CA GLY A 212 -18.90 29.90 16.76
C GLY A 212 -17.38 29.89 16.72
N VAL A 213 -16.76 29.44 17.80
CA VAL A 213 -15.33 29.13 17.88
C VAL A 213 -15.12 27.70 18.34
N THR A 214 -13.98 27.09 18.03
CA THR A 214 -13.53 25.85 18.67
C THR A 214 -12.54 26.16 19.79
N ILE A 215 -12.70 25.49 20.93
CA ILE A 215 -11.77 25.49 22.06
C ILE A 215 -11.03 24.17 22.09
N GLN A 216 -9.70 24.25 22.19
CA GLN A 216 -8.79 23.11 22.06
C GLN A 216 -7.67 23.20 23.10
N PRO A 217 -7.15 22.07 23.62
CA PRO A 217 -5.98 22.11 24.47
C PRO A 217 -4.77 22.61 23.66
N MET A 218 -3.93 23.44 24.28
CA MET A 218 -2.69 23.88 23.66
C MET A 218 -1.63 22.78 23.82
N LEU A 219 -1.18 22.20 22.71
CA LEU A 219 -0.08 21.23 22.73
C LEU A 219 1.25 21.98 22.94
N LYS A 220 2.01 21.56 23.94
CA LYS A 220 3.32 22.15 24.25
C LYS A 220 4.39 21.47 23.39
N ARG A 221 5.16 22.27 22.65
CA ARG A 221 6.39 21.90 21.90
C ARG A 221 6.27 20.58 21.11
N PRO A 222 5.73 20.60 19.88
CA PRO A 222 5.77 19.41 19.03
C PRO A 222 7.22 19.02 18.72
N ASP A 223 7.53 17.72 18.75
CA ASP A 223 8.84 17.23 18.32
C ASP A 223 8.91 17.28 16.78
N PHE A 224 7.81 16.89 16.12
CA PHE A 224 7.66 16.97 14.67
C PHE A 224 6.25 17.39 14.26
N GLU A 225 6.18 18.13 13.15
CA GLU A 225 4.97 18.40 12.41
C GLU A 225 5.01 17.62 11.09
N LEU A 226 3.98 16.81 10.85
CA LEU A 226 3.83 16.00 9.64
C LEU A 226 2.59 16.45 8.87
N ILE A 227 2.57 16.19 7.57
CA ILE A 227 1.39 16.38 6.72
C ILE A 227 0.99 15.03 6.13
N LEU A 228 -0.29 14.69 6.28
CA LEU A 228 -0.91 13.52 5.68
C LEU A 228 -2.15 13.97 4.91
N GLY A 229 -2.44 13.35 3.78
CA GLY A 229 -3.66 13.73 3.06
C GLY A 229 -4.15 12.70 2.06
N ILE A 230 -5.39 12.90 1.62
CA ILE A 230 -6.02 12.25 0.49
C ILE A 230 -6.26 13.34 -0.56
N LYS A 231 -5.91 13.07 -1.80
CA LYS A 231 -6.33 13.90 -2.92
C LYS A 231 -6.85 13.02 -4.03
N LYS A 232 -8.01 13.35 -4.59
CA LYS A 232 -8.49 12.66 -5.78
C LYS A 232 -7.81 13.23 -7.03
N ASP A 233 -7.10 12.37 -7.73
CA ASP A 233 -6.63 12.60 -9.08
C ASP A 233 -7.70 12.21 -10.11
N ARG A 234 -7.71 12.88 -11.27
CA ARG A 234 -8.70 12.67 -12.32
C ARG A 234 -8.55 11.32 -13.02
N GLU A 235 -7.32 10.85 -13.22
CA GLU A 235 -7.01 9.63 -13.96
C GLU A 235 -6.79 8.45 -13.01
N PHE A 236 -6.11 8.69 -11.89
CA PHE A 236 -5.67 7.63 -10.99
C PHE A 236 -6.55 7.42 -9.75
N GLY A 237 -7.61 8.22 -9.58
CA GLY A 237 -8.45 8.15 -8.39
C GLY A 237 -7.75 8.69 -7.15
N PRO A 238 -8.08 8.23 -5.93
CA PRO A 238 -7.51 8.78 -4.70
C PRO A 238 -6.02 8.45 -4.57
N VAL A 239 -5.24 9.43 -4.11
CA VAL A 239 -3.84 9.28 -3.72
C VAL A 239 -3.64 9.68 -2.28
N ILE A 240 -2.74 8.97 -1.59
CA ILE A 240 -2.31 9.25 -0.22
C ILE A 240 -1.01 10.04 -0.26
N LEU A 241 -0.96 11.14 0.49
CA LEU A 241 0.21 11.99 0.64
C LEU A 241 0.79 11.84 2.04
N PHE A 242 2.11 11.78 2.14
CA PHE A 242 2.86 11.87 3.39
C PHE A 242 4.04 12.83 3.21
N GLY A 243 4.36 13.61 4.24
CA GLY A 243 5.51 14.52 4.19
C GLY A 243 5.75 15.26 5.48
N MET A 244 6.76 16.14 5.44
CA MET A 244 7.02 17.08 6.52
C MET A 244 5.98 18.20 6.53
N GLY A 245 5.40 18.47 7.68
CA GLY A 245 4.44 19.55 7.90
C GLY A 245 5.09 20.86 8.35
N GLY A 246 4.25 21.82 8.70
CA GLY A 246 4.66 23.13 9.23
C GLY A 246 5.07 24.15 8.17
N VAL A 247 5.62 25.27 8.63
CA VAL A 247 5.87 26.48 7.80
C VAL A 247 6.84 26.25 6.64
N MET A 248 7.72 25.26 6.72
CA MET A 248 8.74 24.98 5.69
C MET A 248 8.28 23.97 4.62
N THR A 249 7.03 23.48 4.70
CA THR A 249 6.48 22.45 3.80
C THR A 249 6.61 22.83 2.31
N GLU A 250 6.27 24.07 1.97
CA GLU A 250 6.30 24.56 0.58
C GLU A 250 7.72 24.70 0.01
N ILE A 251 8.69 25.00 0.89
CA ILE A 251 10.08 25.29 0.52
C ILE A 251 10.86 23.98 0.35
N LEU A 252 10.74 23.06 1.30
CA LEU A 252 11.53 21.82 1.31
C LEU A 252 11.00 20.75 0.36
N LYS A 253 9.72 20.87 -0.03
CA LYS A 253 9.01 19.95 -0.94
C LYS A 253 9.20 18.48 -0.57
N ASP A 254 9.26 18.21 0.74
CA ASP A 254 9.49 16.87 1.27
C ASP A 254 8.17 16.10 1.36
N ARG A 255 7.77 15.49 0.24
CA ARG A 255 6.51 14.77 0.10
C ARG A 255 6.70 13.51 -0.72
N ALA A 256 5.94 12.49 -0.37
CA ALA A 256 5.79 11.25 -1.12
C ALA A 256 4.31 10.95 -1.32
N ILE A 257 3.99 10.17 -2.36
CA ILE A 257 2.62 9.85 -2.76
C ILE A 257 2.51 8.34 -3.00
N ALA A 258 1.41 7.73 -2.56
CA ALA A 258 1.09 6.33 -2.86
C ALA A 258 -0.40 6.17 -3.20
N PHE A 259 -0.75 5.04 -3.83
CA PHE A 259 -2.14 4.68 -4.09
C PHE A 259 -2.70 3.82 -2.95
N PRO A 260 -3.94 4.03 -2.50
CA PRO A 260 -4.64 3.10 -1.63
C PRO A 260 -5.06 1.84 -2.41
N PRO A 261 -5.22 0.68 -1.75
CA PRO A 261 -5.00 0.47 -0.31
C PRO A 261 -3.52 0.40 0.08
N LEU A 262 -3.21 0.66 1.35
CA LEU A 262 -1.86 0.50 1.90
C LEU A 262 -1.82 -0.63 2.92
N ASN A 263 -0.77 -1.44 2.87
CA ASN A 263 -0.36 -2.32 3.96
C ASN A 263 0.82 -1.69 4.73
N ARG A 264 1.30 -2.37 5.77
CA ARG A 264 2.40 -1.90 6.62
C ARG A 264 3.67 -1.58 5.81
N LEU A 265 4.02 -2.46 4.87
CA LEU A 265 5.20 -2.30 4.04
C LEU A 265 5.06 -1.08 3.12
N LEU A 266 3.93 -0.94 2.44
CA LEU A 266 3.66 0.19 1.55
C LEU A 266 3.63 1.53 2.30
N ALA A 267 3.01 1.57 3.49
CA ALA A 267 3.01 2.76 4.33
C ALA A 267 4.42 3.17 4.77
N ARG A 268 5.24 2.19 5.19
CA ARG A 268 6.63 2.43 5.56
C ARG A 268 7.46 2.95 4.38
N ARG A 269 7.28 2.38 3.19
CA ARG A 269 7.98 2.80 1.96
C ARG A 269 7.61 4.22 1.56
N LEU A 270 6.33 4.56 1.62
CA LEU A 270 5.86 5.93 1.44
C LEU A 270 6.58 6.89 2.39
N MET A 271 6.79 6.50 3.64
CA MET A 271 7.56 7.31 4.58
C MET A 271 9.06 7.38 4.21
N GLU A 272 9.69 6.27 3.86
CA GLU A 272 11.13 6.16 3.51
C GLU A 272 11.57 7.07 2.35
N GLU A 273 10.64 7.45 1.47
CA GLU A 273 10.88 8.40 0.38
C GLU A 273 11.11 9.84 0.86
N THR A 274 10.73 10.16 2.10
CA THR A 274 10.83 11.50 2.67
C THR A 274 12.11 11.71 3.48
N LYS A 275 12.56 12.97 3.54
CA LYS A 275 13.67 13.40 4.41
C LYS A 275 13.26 13.34 5.88
N VAL A 276 12.00 13.69 6.20
CA VAL A 276 11.49 13.65 7.58
C VAL A 276 11.58 12.25 8.18
N TYR A 277 11.34 11.19 7.39
CA TYR A 277 11.55 9.81 7.87
C TYR A 277 12.99 9.54 8.31
N ARG A 278 13.99 10.05 7.58
CA ARG A 278 15.40 9.88 7.95
C ARG A 278 15.73 10.59 9.26
N ILE A 279 15.12 11.75 9.49
CA ILE A 279 15.28 12.50 10.73
C ILE A 279 14.61 11.74 11.88
N LEU A 280 13.36 11.30 11.70
CA LEU A 280 12.61 10.51 12.69
C LEU A 280 13.37 9.25 13.10
N LYS A 281 13.88 8.48 12.12
CA LYS A 281 14.65 7.25 12.37
C LYS A 281 15.97 7.50 13.10
N GLY A 282 16.57 8.67 12.91
CA GLY A 282 17.86 9.03 13.49
C GLY A 282 17.78 9.60 14.92
N GLN A 283 16.57 9.92 15.43
CA GLN A 283 16.41 10.51 16.75
C GLN A 283 16.17 9.44 17.83
N PRO A 284 17.03 9.35 18.88
CA PRO A 284 16.85 8.37 19.95
C PRO A 284 15.54 8.56 20.75
N ALA A 285 15.00 9.78 20.79
CA ALA A 285 13.76 10.10 21.49
C ALA A 285 12.52 9.46 20.86
N HIS A 286 12.58 9.15 19.57
CA HIS A 286 11.53 8.46 18.84
C HIS A 286 11.93 7.01 18.62
N ASN A 287 11.07 6.10 19.07
CA ASN A 287 11.33 4.67 18.98
C ASN A 287 10.62 4.08 17.75
N SER A 288 10.82 2.78 17.52
CA SER A 288 10.10 2.08 16.45
C SER A 288 8.57 2.14 16.61
N ARG A 289 8.04 2.36 17.82
CA ARG A 289 6.60 2.47 18.08
C ARG A 289 6.00 3.70 17.41
N ASP A 290 6.69 4.84 17.39
CA ASP A 290 6.18 6.06 16.76
C ASP A 290 6.04 5.87 15.25
N LEU A 291 7.05 5.27 14.62
CA LEU A 291 7.00 4.92 13.20
C LEU A 291 5.85 3.95 12.91
N TYR A 292 5.69 2.93 13.76
CA TYR A 292 4.58 1.98 13.67
C TYR A 292 3.19 2.63 13.83
N LEU A 293 3.06 3.68 14.64
CA LEU A 293 1.80 4.43 14.77
C LEU A 293 1.53 5.27 13.52
N ILE A 294 2.54 5.94 12.95
CA ILE A 294 2.39 6.71 11.71
C ILE A 294 2.03 5.78 10.55
N GLU A 295 2.69 4.63 10.43
CA GLU A 295 2.35 3.60 9.44
C GLU A 295 0.89 3.15 9.57
N GLU A 296 0.40 2.95 10.80
CA GLU A 296 -1.00 2.59 11.05
C GLU A 296 -1.97 3.71 10.66
N ILE A 297 -1.65 4.97 10.97
CA ILE A 297 -2.47 6.13 10.58
C ILE A 297 -2.57 6.23 9.05
N LEU A 298 -1.46 6.00 8.31
CA LEU A 298 -1.46 5.97 6.85
C LEU A 298 -2.36 4.86 6.29
N ILE A 299 -2.37 3.67 6.91
CA ILE A 299 -3.27 2.57 6.53
C ILE A 299 -4.73 2.94 6.78
N ARG A 300 -5.04 3.54 7.94
CA ARG A 300 -6.39 4.03 8.27
C ARG A 300 -6.87 5.10 7.28
N LEU A 301 -5.98 6.01 6.90
CA LEU A 301 -6.26 7.05 5.92
C LEU A 301 -6.48 6.46 4.52
N ALA A 302 -5.67 5.47 4.12
CA ALA A 302 -5.85 4.73 2.88
C ALA A 302 -7.18 3.97 2.83
N GLN A 303 -7.59 3.36 3.95
CA GLN A 303 -8.89 2.71 4.07
C GLN A 303 -10.04 3.71 3.96
N LEU A 304 -9.93 4.89 4.58
CA LEU A 304 -10.92 5.96 4.45
C LEU A 304 -11.08 6.41 2.98
N ALA A 305 -9.97 6.58 2.26
CA ALA A 305 -9.98 6.89 0.83
C ALA A 305 -10.59 5.77 -0.03
N ALA A 306 -10.34 4.51 0.36
CA ALA A 306 -10.88 3.33 -0.30
C ALA A 306 -12.39 3.18 -0.08
N ASP A 307 -12.91 3.55 1.09
CA ASP A 307 -14.33 3.33 1.40
C ASP A 307 -15.25 4.40 0.82
N PHE A 308 -14.75 5.64 0.67
CA PHE A 308 -15.55 6.82 0.32
C PHE A 308 -15.02 7.53 -0.93
N PRO A 309 -15.57 7.20 -2.12
CA PRO A 309 -15.29 7.96 -3.32
C PRO A 309 -15.79 9.40 -3.24
N GLU A 310 -16.59 9.78 -2.25
CA GLU A 310 -17.05 11.15 -2.08
C GLU A 310 -15.95 12.10 -1.59
N ILE A 311 -14.88 11.57 -0.99
CA ILE A 311 -13.76 12.41 -0.52
C ILE A 311 -12.97 12.92 -1.74
N GLU A 312 -13.04 14.22 -1.96
CA GLU A 312 -12.29 14.90 -3.01
C GLU A 312 -10.89 15.29 -2.52
N GLU A 313 -10.83 15.82 -1.30
CA GLU A 313 -9.59 16.24 -0.65
C GLU A 313 -9.73 16.09 0.86
N LEU A 314 -8.71 15.53 1.50
CA LEU A 314 -8.54 15.50 2.95
C LEU A 314 -7.10 15.91 3.25
N ASP A 315 -6.91 16.92 4.07
CA ASP A 315 -5.59 17.40 4.49
C ASP A 315 -5.50 17.42 6.02
N ILE A 316 -4.60 16.63 6.58
CA ILE A 316 -4.22 16.64 7.99
C ILE A 316 -2.93 17.44 8.11
N ASN A 317 -3.07 18.70 8.53
CA ASN A 317 -1.94 19.61 8.61
C ASN A 317 -2.08 20.59 9.79
N PRO A 318 -1.34 20.42 10.90
CA PRO A 318 -0.34 19.37 11.12
C PRO A 318 -0.91 18.11 11.79
N LEU A 319 -0.33 16.96 11.46
CA LEU A 319 -0.27 15.80 12.35
C LEU A 319 0.94 15.99 13.28
N ILE A 320 0.66 16.16 14.58
CA ILE A 320 1.69 16.42 15.58
C ILE A 320 2.20 15.09 16.15
N LEU A 321 3.53 14.96 16.18
CA LEU A 321 4.23 13.93 16.93
C LEU A 321 4.88 14.56 18.16
N THR A 322 4.61 13.96 19.31
CA THR A 322 5.26 14.22 20.58
C THR A 322 5.83 12.91 21.11
N LYS A 323 6.74 12.97 22.09
CA LYS A 323 7.25 11.81 22.81
C LYS A 323 6.19 10.82 23.29
N ASP A 324 5.00 11.32 23.66
CA ASP A 324 3.96 10.52 24.29
C ASP A 324 2.75 10.25 23.39
N SER A 325 2.60 10.96 22.27
CA SER A 325 1.38 10.89 21.45
C SER A 325 1.56 11.35 20.00
N VAL A 326 0.70 10.81 19.13
CA VAL A 326 0.48 11.27 17.75
C VAL A 326 -0.95 11.76 17.64
N CYS A 327 -1.19 12.98 17.14
CA CYS A 327 -2.55 13.47 16.94
C CYS A 327 -2.68 14.50 15.80
N ALA A 328 -3.79 14.44 15.07
CA ALA A 328 -4.17 15.45 14.10
C ALA A 328 -4.68 16.71 14.81
N LEU A 329 -3.97 17.83 14.63
CA LEU A 329 -4.30 19.11 15.25
C LEU A 329 -5.30 19.92 14.42
N ASP A 330 -5.20 19.82 13.10
CA ASP A 330 -6.15 20.41 12.15
C ASP A 330 -6.41 19.43 11.02
N ALA A 331 -7.61 19.55 10.44
CA ALA A 331 -8.04 18.72 9.33
C ALA A 331 -8.98 19.53 8.43
N ARG A 332 -8.73 19.48 7.13
CA ARG A 332 -9.64 20.03 6.10
C ARG A 332 -10.17 18.89 5.26
N VAL A 333 -11.48 18.83 5.06
CA VAL A 333 -12.12 17.80 4.23
C VAL A 333 -13.10 18.44 3.26
N ILE A 334 -12.92 18.15 1.98
CA ILE A 334 -13.82 18.51 0.88
C ILE A 334 -14.47 17.23 0.35
N VAL A 335 -15.80 17.20 0.31
CA VAL A 335 -16.59 16.04 -0.11
C VAL A 335 -17.53 16.40 -1.26
N LYS A 336 -17.53 15.61 -2.34
CA LYS A 336 -18.40 15.81 -3.50
C LYS A 336 -19.18 14.53 -3.80
N PRO A 337 -20.42 14.63 -4.34
CA PRO A 337 -21.13 13.44 -4.82
C PRO A 337 -20.28 12.65 -5.83
N SER A 338 -20.21 11.33 -5.66
CA SER A 338 -19.58 10.42 -6.63
C SER A 338 -20.64 9.56 -7.32
N LYS A 339 -20.47 9.33 -8.62
CA LYS A 339 -21.23 8.32 -9.38
C LYS A 339 -20.52 6.97 -9.43
N ILE A 340 -19.22 6.96 -9.17
CA ILE A 340 -18.41 5.74 -9.13
C ILE A 340 -18.61 5.12 -7.75
N ILE A 341 -18.95 3.83 -7.72
CA ILE A 341 -19.18 3.06 -6.51
C ILE A 341 -17.87 2.49 -5.96
N THR A 342 -17.77 2.32 -4.65
CA THR A 342 -16.67 1.59 -4.02
C THR A 342 -16.68 0.11 -4.46
N PRO A 343 -15.51 -0.50 -4.76
CA PRO A 343 -14.16 0.07 -4.81
C PRO A 343 -13.72 0.52 -6.22
N MET A 344 -14.63 0.69 -7.18
CA MET A 344 -14.32 0.95 -8.60
C MET A 344 -13.64 2.30 -8.88
N HIS A 345 -13.52 3.17 -7.89
CA HIS A 345 -12.78 4.44 -7.99
C HIS A 345 -11.28 4.29 -7.68
N LEU A 346 -10.83 3.10 -7.30
CA LEU A 346 -9.43 2.80 -7.01
C LEU A 346 -8.72 2.30 -8.27
N ILE A 347 -7.45 2.69 -8.42
CA ILE A 347 -6.57 2.17 -9.47
C ILE A 347 -5.91 0.84 -9.07
N ILE A 348 -5.80 0.57 -7.77
CA ILE A 348 -5.33 -0.70 -7.22
C ILE A 348 -6.53 -1.38 -6.56
N SER A 349 -6.84 -2.59 -7.01
CA SER A 349 -7.95 -3.36 -6.45
C SER A 349 -7.69 -3.74 -5.00
N PRO A 350 -8.65 -3.45 -4.09
CA PRO A 350 -8.49 -3.78 -2.69
C PRO A 350 -8.75 -5.27 -2.46
N TYR A 351 -8.38 -5.71 -1.26
CA TYR A 351 -8.66 -7.06 -0.82
C TYR A 351 -10.19 -7.36 -0.88
N PRO A 352 -10.62 -8.42 -1.59
CA PRO A 352 -12.04 -8.66 -1.85
C PRO A 352 -12.73 -9.36 -0.67
N ASN A 353 -13.01 -8.60 0.39
CA ASN A 353 -13.63 -9.06 1.63
C ASN A 353 -14.94 -9.86 1.44
N GLN A 354 -15.72 -9.55 0.40
CA GLN A 354 -16.98 -10.24 0.08
C GLN A 354 -16.78 -11.73 -0.26
N GLN A 355 -15.55 -12.17 -0.53
CA GLN A 355 -15.21 -13.57 -0.80
C GLN A 355 -14.88 -14.36 0.47
N GLU A 356 -14.87 -13.73 1.65
CA GLU A 356 -14.69 -14.41 2.93
C GLU A 356 -15.97 -15.17 3.34
N SER A 357 -15.83 -16.43 3.74
CA SER A 357 -16.97 -17.22 4.22
C SER A 357 -16.52 -18.42 5.06
N HIS A 358 -17.31 -18.79 6.06
CA HIS A 358 -17.19 -20.07 6.75
C HIS A 358 -17.91 -21.18 5.98
N ILE A 359 -17.21 -22.30 5.77
CA ILE A 359 -17.73 -23.46 5.03
C ILE A 359 -17.67 -24.68 5.95
N PRO A 360 -18.82 -25.29 6.30
CA PRO A 360 -18.82 -26.55 7.02
C PRO A 360 -18.31 -27.66 6.10
N ILE A 361 -17.35 -28.43 6.59
CA ILE A 361 -16.95 -29.69 5.96
C ILE A 361 -17.41 -30.81 6.88
N GLY A 362 -17.84 -31.93 6.30
CA GLY A 362 -18.35 -33.09 7.03
C GLY A 362 -17.51 -33.43 8.28
N GLY A 363 -18.21 -33.69 9.39
CA GLY A 363 -17.64 -33.95 10.71
C GLY A 363 -17.12 -32.69 11.40
N ASN A 364 -17.97 -31.92 12.08
CA ASN A 364 -17.69 -30.78 12.99
C ASN A 364 -16.56 -29.78 12.67
N ILE A 365 -15.96 -29.82 11.48
CA ILE A 365 -14.86 -28.95 11.07
C ILE A 365 -15.45 -27.83 10.23
N ASN A 366 -15.29 -26.60 10.71
CA ASN A 366 -15.65 -25.40 9.99
C ASN A 366 -14.38 -24.78 9.41
N LEU A 367 -14.34 -24.58 8.09
CA LEU A 367 -13.21 -23.88 7.47
C LEU A 367 -13.55 -22.42 7.26
N PHE A 368 -12.59 -21.57 7.57
CA PHE A 368 -12.62 -20.20 7.10
C PHE A 368 -11.97 -20.13 5.72
N VAL A 369 -12.73 -19.73 4.70
CA VAL A 369 -12.23 -19.56 3.34
C VAL A 369 -12.18 -18.08 3.00
N ARG A 370 -11.02 -17.61 2.54
CA ARG A 370 -10.83 -16.22 2.15
C ARG A 370 -9.80 -16.06 1.02
N PRO A 371 -9.77 -14.93 0.29
CA PRO A 371 -8.67 -14.61 -0.59
C PRO A 371 -7.30 -14.61 0.13
N ILE A 372 -6.26 -15.01 -0.61
CA ILE A 372 -4.88 -14.96 -0.11
C ILE A 372 -4.45 -13.51 0.10
N ARG A 373 -3.61 -13.28 1.10
CA ARG A 373 -3.04 -11.96 1.40
C ARG A 373 -1.52 -12.04 1.35
N PRO A 374 -0.82 -10.92 1.06
CA PRO A 374 0.64 -10.86 1.13
C PRO A 374 1.24 -11.44 2.43
N GLU A 375 0.58 -11.23 3.56
CA GLU A 375 1.01 -11.67 4.89
C GLU A 375 0.90 -13.19 5.11
N ASP A 376 0.32 -13.95 4.17
CA ASP A 376 0.16 -15.40 4.27
C ASP A 376 1.42 -16.20 3.88
N ALA A 377 2.52 -15.54 3.51
CA ALA A 377 3.71 -16.23 3.03
C ALA A 377 4.23 -17.28 4.02
N LEU A 378 4.25 -16.96 5.32
CA LEU A 378 4.65 -17.92 6.36
C LEU A 378 3.69 -19.11 6.46
N LEU A 379 2.37 -18.86 6.37
CA LEU A 379 1.37 -19.93 6.40
C LEU A 379 1.44 -20.83 5.15
N ILE A 380 1.78 -20.26 3.99
CA ILE A 380 2.01 -21.03 2.76
C ILE A 380 3.30 -21.86 2.86
N GLU A 381 4.35 -21.30 3.47
CA GLU A 381 5.59 -22.04 3.75
C GLU A 381 5.34 -23.22 4.70
N GLU A 382 4.53 -23.00 5.75
CA GLU A 382 4.11 -24.06 6.68
C GLU A 382 3.30 -25.15 5.98
N LEU A 383 2.32 -24.78 5.14
CA LEU A 383 1.60 -25.75 4.31
C LEU A 383 2.58 -26.56 3.46
N PHE A 384 3.52 -25.90 2.77
CA PHE A 384 4.49 -26.56 1.91
C PHE A 384 5.34 -27.59 2.66
N LYS A 385 5.74 -27.31 3.90
CA LYS A 385 6.51 -28.24 4.75
C LYS A 385 5.74 -29.52 5.11
N THR A 386 4.41 -29.50 5.03
CA THR A 386 3.58 -30.68 5.30
C THR A 386 3.38 -31.59 4.08
N LEU A 387 3.80 -31.15 2.90
CA LEU A 387 3.52 -31.85 1.64
C LEU A 387 4.46 -33.02 1.37
N SER A 388 3.90 -34.11 0.86
CA SER A 388 4.66 -35.23 0.32
C SER A 388 5.41 -34.84 -0.96
N PRO A 389 6.55 -35.51 -1.28
CA PRO A 389 7.25 -35.30 -2.54
C PRO A 389 6.37 -35.52 -3.77
N GLN A 390 5.39 -36.44 -3.68
CA GLN A 390 4.42 -36.71 -4.72
C GLN A 390 3.48 -35.52 -4.94
N THR A 391 2.92 -34.94 -3.88
CA THR A 391 2.05 -33.76 -3.97
C THR A 391 2.80 -32.54 -4.52
N ILE A 392 4.07 -32.35 -4.11
CA ILE A 392 4.94 -31.31 -4.68
C ILE A 392 5.14 -31.54 -6.18
N TYR A 393 5.51 -32.75 -6.58
CA TYR A 393 5.72 -33.09 -7.98
C TYR A 393 4.46 -32.87 -8.82
N PHE A 394 3.31 -33.29 -8.32
CA PHE A 394 2.02 -33.07 -8.98
C PHE A 394 1.62 -31.60 -9.13
N ARG A 395 2.04 -30.73 -8.20
CA ARG A 395 1.72 -29.30 -8.25
C ARG A 395 2.69 -28.50 -9.12
N PHE A 396 3.97 -28.85 -9.12
CA PHE A 396 5.03 -28.03 -9.69
C PHE A 396 5.72 -28.65 -10.90
N PHE A 397 5.38 -29.89 -11.27
CA PHE A 397 6.00 -30.65 -12.37
C PHE A 397 7.52 -30.81 -12.19
N ALA A 398 8.02 -30.61 -10.97
CA ALA A 398 9.43 -30.66 -10.63
C ALA A 398 9.60 -31.02 -9.14
N PRO A 399 10.68 -31.75 -8.79
CA PRO A 399 11.02 -31.99 -7.40
C PRO A 399 11.57 -30.69 -6.77
N ILE A 400 10.80 -30.08 -5.87
CA ILE A 400 11.19 -28.87 -5.14
C ILE A 400 11.43 -29.23 -3.68
N LYS A 401 12.61 -28.89 -3.15
CA LYS A 401 12.98 -29.18 -1.74
C LYS A 401 12.52 -28.11 -0.75
N TYR A 402 12.52 -26.85 -1.18
CA TYR A 402 12.11 -25.70 -0.37
C TYR A 402 11.48 -24.64 -1.27
N ILE A 403 10.58 -23.86 -0.70
CA ILE A 403 9.96 -22.74 -1.40
C ILE A 403 10.82 -21.48 -1.19
N SER A 404 11.24 -20.84 -2.29
CA SER A 404 12.04 -19.61 -2.19
C SER A 404 11.19 -18.40 -1.80
N ALA A 405 11.81 -17.36 -1.25
CA ALA A 405 11.12 -16.08 -0.97
C ALA A 405 10.43 -15.52 -2.23
N THR A 406 11.08 -15.64 -3.40
CA THR A 406 10.50 -15.24 -4.69
C THR A 406 9.24 -16.02 -5.05
N MET A 407 9.21 -17.33 -4.78
CA MET A 407 8.01 -18.14 -5.00
C MET A 407 6.89 -17.76 -4.04
N LEU A 408 7.20 -17.57 -2.75
CA LEU A 408 6.22 -17.16 -1.75
C LEU A 408 5.57 -15.83 -2.12
N ALA A 409 6.38 -14.83 -2.46
CA ALA A 409 5.89 -13.54 -2.93
C ALA A 409 4.98 -13.67 -4.16
N ARG A 410 5.39 -14.42 -5.19
CA ARG A 410 4.56 -14.67 -6.37
C ARG A 410 3.24 -15.36 -6.02
N PHE A 411 3.21 -16.17 -4.96
CA PHE A 411 2.02 -16.90 -4.58
C PHE A 411 1.06 -16.12 -3.69
N THR A 412 1.52 -15.10 -2.97
CA THR A 412 0.72 -14.35 -1.99
C THR A 412 0.45 -12.89 -2.38
N GLN A 413 1.34 -12.27 -3.15
CA GLN A 413 1.22 -10.87 -3.59
C GLN A 413 0.59 -10.83 -4.98
N ILE A 414 -0.70 -11.12 -5.04
CA ILE A 414 -1.46 -11.22 -6.28
C ILE A 414 -2.20 -9.91 -6.60
N ASP A 415 -2.41 -9.67 -7.90
CA ASP A 415 -3.31 -8.64 -8.40
C ASP A 415 -4.73 -9.22 -8.50
N TYR A 416 -5.65 -8.77 -7.66
CA TYR A 416 -7.01 -9.32 -7.59
C TYR A 416 -7.85 -9.12 -8.85
N ASP A 417 -7.46 -8.20 -9.76
CA ASP A 417 -8.12 -8.04 -11.06
C ASP A 417 -7.72 -9.15 -12.05
N ARG A 418 -6.54 -9.75 -11.84
CA ARG A 418 -5.94 -10.70 -12.78
C ARG A 418 -5.77 -12.10 -12.19
N GLU A 419 -5.78 -12.25 -10.89
CA GLU A 419 -5.64 -13.54 -10.21
C GLU A 419 -6.57 -13.58 -9.01
N ILE A 420 -7.31 -14.68 -8.86
CA ILE A 420 -7.98 -15.00 -7.61
C ILE A 420 -7.34 -16.24 -7.02
N ALA A 421 -6.87 -16.16 -5.78
CA ALA A 421 -6.41 -17.31 -5.02
C ALA A 421 -7.15 -17.35 -3.68
N LEU A 422 -7.89 -18.44 -3.43
CA LEU A 422 -8.61 -18.67 -2.19
C LEU A 422 -7.84 -19.67 -1.33
N VAL A 423 -7.68 -19.33 -0.05
CA VAL A 423 -7.06 -20.17 0.97
C VAL A 423 -8.14 -20.77 1.88
N ALA A 424 -7.97 -22.03 2.23
CA ALA A 424 -8.74 -22.74 3.25
C ALA A 424 -7.95 -22.72 4.55
N ILE A 425 -8.52 -22.13 5.59
CA ILE A 425 -7.90 -21.96 6.90
C ILE A 425 -8.65 -22.80 7.93
N LEU A 426 -7.88 -23.59 8.68
CA LEU A 426 -8.36 -24.21 9.91
C LEU A 426 -8.19 -23.20 11.04
N GLU A 427 -9.31 -22.72 11.58
CA GLU A 427 -9.30 -21.86 12.75
C GLU A 427 -9.16 -22.74 14.01
N THR A 428 -8.05 -22.60 14.72
CA THR A 428 -7.90 -23.10 16.09
C THR A 428 -7.87 -21.93 17.06
N GLU A 429 -8.09 -22.16 18.36
CA GLU A 429 -8.14 -21.08 19.36
C GLU A 429 -6.87 -20.22 19.44
N THR A 430 -5.75 -20.68 18.88
CA THR A 430 -4.44 -20.02 19.02
C THR A 430 -3.69 -19.81 17.70
N ASP A 431 -3.92 -20.63 16.66
CA ASP A 431 -3.21 -20.53 15.38
C ASP A 431 -4.15 -20.65 14.17
N GLU A 432 -3.88 -19.85 13.13
CA GLU A 432 -4.42 -20.04 11.78
C GLU A 432 -3.50 -20.98 11.00
N LYS A 433 -4.06 -22.01 10.36
CA LYS A 433 -3.29 -22.88 9.46
C LYS A 433 -3.94 -22.97 8.09
N ILE A 434 -3.20 -22.61 7.04
CA ILE A 434 -3.66 -22.86 5.67
C ILE A 434 -3.50 -24.35 5.37
N ILE A 435 -4.60 -24.99 5.00
CA ILE A 435 -4.62 -26.43 4.68
C ILE A 435 -4.83 -26.70 3.18
N GLY A 436 -5.17 -25.68 2.41
CA GLY A 436 -5.29 -25.76 0.96
C GLY A 436 -5.46 -24.40 0.29
N VAL A 437 -5.12 -24.36 -0.99
CA VAL A 437 -5.20 -23.17 -1.84
C VAL A 437 -5.69 -23.59 -3.23
N ALA A 438 -6.64 -22.86 -3.79
CA ALA A 438 -6.96 -22.92 -5.22
C ALA A 438 -6.80 -21.53 -5.82
N ARG A 439 -6.36 -21.47 -7.07
CA ARG A 439 -6.19 -20.20 -7.78
C ARG A 439 -6.61 -20.30 -9.24
N VAL A 440 -7.03 -19.18 -9.79
CA VAL A 440 -7.31 -18.96 -11.22
C VAL A 440 -6.58 -17.68 -11.62
N ILE A 441 -5.70 -17.79 -12.62
CA ILE A 441 -4.75 -16.76 -13.04
C ILE A 441 -5.04 -16.38 -14.49
N SER A 442 -5.49 -15.14 -14.71
CA SER A 442 -5.74 -14.59 -16.05
C SER A 442 -4.46 -14.50 -16.86
N GLN A 443 -4.57 -14.85 -18.14
CA GLN A 443 -3.45 -14.79 -19.07
C GLN A 443 -3.28 -13.38 -19.67
N ARG A 444 -2.43 -13.27 -20.69
CA ARG A 444 -2.33 -12.05 -21.52
C ARG A 444 -3.67 -11.73 -22.21
N ASN A 445 -4.44 -12.75 -22.58
CA ASN A 445 -5.84 -12.59 -22.96
C ASN A 445 -6.70 -12.63 -21.69
N PRO A 446 -7.37 -11.54 -21.29
CA PRO A 446 -8.14 -11.48 -20.04
C PRO A 446 -9.33 -12.44 -20.01
N LYS A 447 -9.73 -13.01 -21.15
CA LYS A 447 -10.83 -13.98 -21.25
C LYS A 447 -10.42 -15.42 -20.93
N HIS A 448 -9.12 -15.70 -20.85
CA HIS A 448 -8.60 -17.03 -20.58
C HIS A 448 -7.78 -17.04 -19.29
N ALA A 449 -7.95 -18.07 -18.48
CA ALA A 449 -7.20 -18.22 -17.25
C ALA A 449 -6.71 -19.66 -17.04
N GLU A 450 -5.65 -19.79 -16.24
CA GLU A 450 -5.09 -21.07 -15.81
C GLU A 450 -5.46 -21.32 -14.35
N PHE A 451 -5.85 -22.55 -13.99
CA PHE A 451 -6.11 -22.90 -12.59
C PHE A 451 -4.97 -23.72 -11.99
N ALA A 452 -4.82 -23.62 -10.67
CA ALA A 452 -4.00 -24.55 -9.91
C ALA A 452 -4.60 -24.80 -8.52
N VAL A 453 -4.41 -26.02 -8.01
CA VAL A 453 -4.91 -26.45 -6.69
C VAL A 453 -3.79 -27.13 -5.91
N LEU A 454 -3.72 -26.84 -4.61
CA LEU A 454 -2.80 -27.45 -3.68
C LEU A 454 -3.54 -27.71 -2.36
N VAL A 455 -3.51 -28.94 -1.86
CA VAL A 455 -4.15 -29.31 -0.58
C VAL A 455 -3.15 -30.15 0.20
N GLY A 456 -3.04 -29.94 1.51
CA GLY A 456 -2.19 -30.76 2.38
C GLY A 456 -2.63 -32.22 2.37
N ASP A 457 -1.67 -33.16 2.43
CA ASP A 457 -1.96 -34.60 2.21
C ASP A 457 -3.01 -35.15 3.19
N SER A 458 -2.98 -34.73 4.47
CA SER A 458 -3.97 -35.14 5.50
C SER A 458 -5.41 -34.68 5.22
N TRP A 459 -5.58 -33.82 4.22
CA TRP A 459 -6.85 -33.18 3.85
C TRP A 459 -7.34 -33.61 2.46
N HIS A 460 -6.62 -34.50 1.77
CA HIS A 460 -7.06 -35.08 0.51
C HIS A 460 -8.35 -35.89 0.70
N GLY A 461 -9.16 -35.97 -0.36
CA GLY A 461 -10.44 -36.70 -0.35
C GLY A 461 -11.58 -36.03 0.45
N LYS A 462 -11.32 -34.96 1.21
CA LYS A 462 -12.34 -34.24 2.01
C LYS A 462 -13.09 -33.13 1.24
N GLY A 463 -12.91 -33.03 -0.07
CA GLY A 463 -13.60 -32.05 -0.93
C GLY A 463 -13.04 -30.62 -0.90
N ILE A 464 -12.03 -30.31 -0.08
CA ILE A 464 -11.46 -28.95 0.08
C ILE A 464 -11.01 -28.34 -1.26
N GLY A 465 -10.20 -29.08 -2.03
CA GLY A 465 -9.71 -28.59 -3.33
C GLY A 465 -10.85 -28.31 -4.32
N ALA A 466 -11.88 -29.16 -4.33
CA ALA A 466 -13.03 -29.00 -5.21
C ALA A 466 -13.87 -27.76 -4.84
N THR A 467 -14.10 -27.56 -3.53
CA THR A 467 -14.82 -26.40 -3.01
C THR A 467 -14.08 -25.10 -3.32
N LEU A 468 -12.78 -25.04 -3.05
CA LEU A 468 -11.96 -23.84 -3.35
C LEU A 468 -11.95 -23.54 -4.85
N LEU A 469 -11.68 -24.54 -5.69
CA LEU A 469 -11.63 -24.35 -7.14
C LEU A 469 -12.99 -23.90 -7.70
N ARG A 470 -14.10 -24.50 -7.24
CA ARG A 470 -15.45 -24.08 -7.64
C ARG A 470 -15.70 -22.61 -7.34
N ARG A 471 -15.34 -22.14 -6.14
CA ARG A 471 -15.47 -20.72 -5.78
C ARG A 471 -14.60 -19.82 -6.67
N CYS A 472 -13.35 -20.21 -6.93
CA CYS A 472 -12.49 -19.46 -7.85
C CYS A 472 -13.07 -19.38 -9.27
N LEU A 473 -13.70 -20.45 -9.77
CA LEU A 473 -14.36 -20.45 -11.09
C LEU A 473 -15.57 -19.51 -11.15
N ASN A 474 -16.36 -19.44 -10.07
CA ASN A 474 -17.49 -18.50 -9.98
C ASN A 474 -16.99 -17.06 -9.99
N ILE A 475 -15.95 -16.74 -9.20
CA ILE A 475 -15.34 -15.40 -9.19
C ILE A 475 -14.76 -15.08 -10.57
N ALA A 476 -14.08 -16.02 -11.21
CA ALA A 476 -13.53 -15.86 -12.55
C ALA A 476 -14.62 -15.53 -13.58
N LYS A 477 -15.77 -16.20 -13.48
CA LYS A 477 -16.94 -15.93 -14.33
C LYS A 477 -17.48 -14.52 -14.11
N ASP A 478 -17.59 -14.07 -12.86
CA ASP A 478 -18.04 -12.71 -12.53
C ASP A 478 -17.07 -11.64 -13.06
N HIS A 479 -15.78 -11.96 -13.14
CA HIS A 479 -14.75 -11.14 -13.78
C HIS A 479 -14.69 -11.26 -15.32
N GLY A 480 -15.64 -11.98 -15.94
CA GLY A 480 -15.73 -12.09 -17.40
C GLY A 480 -14.75 -13.06 -18.06
N ILE A 481 -14.16 -13.99 -17.29
CA ILE A 481 -13.35 -15.07 -17.86
C ILE A 481 -14.29 -16.06 -18.56
N GLU A 482 -13.97 -16.39 -19.81
CA GLU A 482 -14.77 -17.28 -20.65
C GLU A 482 -14.26 -18.73 -20.57
N LYS A 483 -12.94 -18.92 -20.45
CA LYS A 483 -12.33 -20.26 -20.48
C LYS A 483 -11.26 -20.40 -19.40
N VAL A 484 -11.34 -21.48 -18.64
CA VAL A 484 -10.33 -21.84 -17.63
C VAL A 484 -9.73 -23.19 -17.99
N TRP A 485 -8.41 -23.31 -17.89
CA TRP A 485 -7.71 -24.54 -18.21
C TRP A 485 -6.60 -24.86 -17.20
N GLY A 486 -6.09 -26.08 -17.20
CA GLY A 486 -4.94 -26.48 -16.40
C GLY A 486 -4.38 -27.81 -16.87
N THR A 487 -3.07 -27.98 -16.72
CA THR A 487 -2.37 -29.22 -17.08
C THR A 487 -2.25 -30.11 -15.85
N VAL A 488 -2.44 -31.42 -16.04
CA VAL A 488 -2.44 -32.42 -14.97
C VAL A 488 -1.68 -33.66 -15.44
N LEU A 489 -0.68 -34.09 -14.67
CA LEU A 489 0.04 -35.34 -14.92
C LEU A 489 -0.92 -36.55 -14.92
N ALA A 490 -0.67 -37.52 -15.80
CA ALA A 490 -1.53 -38.70 -15.96
C ALA A 490 -1.68 -39.52 -14.67
N GLU A 491 -0.67 -39.53 -13.81
CA GLU A 491 -0.67 -40.24 -12.52
C GLU A 491 -1.55 -39.57 -11.46
N ASN A 492 -1.91 -38.29 -11.64
CA ASN A 492 -2.71 -37.53 -10.68
C ASN A 492 -4.22 -37.83 -10.85
N THR A 493 -4.59 -39.09 -10.62
CA THR A 493 -5.96 -39.60 -10.75
C THR A 493 -6.98 -38.84 -9.89
N GLN A 494 -6.56 -38.33 -8.73
CA GLN A 494 -7.41 -37.52 -7.85
C GLN A 494 -7.81 -36.19 -8.49
N MET A 495 -6.86 -35.48 -9.11
CA MET A 495 -7.13 -34.23 -9.83
C MET A 495 -7.98 -34.46 -11.07
N LEU A 496 -7.74 -35.55 -11.81
CA LEU A 496 -8.58 -35.93 -12.96
C LEU A 496 -10.03 -36.23 -12.54
N ALA A 497 -10.22 -36.97 -11.44
CA ALA A 497 -11.55 -37.26 -10.88
C ALA A 497 -12.25 -35.98 -10.41
N MET A 498 -11.53 -35.08 -9.74
CA MET A 498 -12.04 -33.78 -9.32
C MET A 498 -12.42 -32.89 -10.52
N GLY A 499 -11.58 -32.82 -11.55
CA GLY A 499 -11.85 -32.08 -12.77
C GLY A 499 -13.12 -32.58 -13.47
N LYS A 500 -13.28 -33.89 -13.58
CA LYS A 500 -14.50 -34.51 -14.13
C LYS A 500 -15.74 -34.14 -13.31
N LYS A 501 -15.64 -34.17 -11.97
CA LYS A 501 -16.73 -33.80 -11.04
C LYS A 501 -17.08 -32.30 -11.11
N LEU A 502 -16.12 -31.45 -11.48
CA LEU A 502 -16.29 -30.00 -11.66
C LEU A 502 -16.59 -29.60 -13.11
N GLY A 503 -16.73 -30.56 -14.03
CA GLY A 503 -17.19 -30.26 -15.40
C GLY A 503 -16.13 -29.99 -16.42
N PHE A 504 -14.87 -30.18 -16.06
CA PHE A 504 -13.78 -30.03 -17.02
C PHE A 504 -13.85 -31.12 -18.07
N LYS A 505 -13.75 -30.72 -19.33
CA LYS A 505 -13.38 -31.61 -20.43
C LYS A 505 -11.92 -32.00 -20.24
N ILE A 506 -11.64 -33.30 -20.33
CA ILE A 506 -10.29 -33.86 -20.16
C ILE A 506 -9.80 -34.31 -21.55
N GLU A 507 -8.70 -33.72 -22.01
CA GLU A 507 -8.06 -34.03 -23.28
C GLU A 507 -6.64 -34.52 -23.02
N ARG A 508 -6.21 -35.58 -23.71
CA ARG A 508 -4.82 -36.06 -23.58
C ARG A 508 -3.91 -35.18 -24.44
N VAL A 509 -2.78 -34.75 -23.89
CA VAL A 509 -1.77 -34.02 -24.66
C VAL A 509 -0.95 -35.03 -25.50
N PRO A 510 -0.84 -34.86 -26.83
CA PRO A 510 -0.04 -35.75 -27.68
C PRO A 510 1.44 -35.76 -27.24
N ASP A 511 2.06 -36.93 -27.28
CA ASP A 511 3.49 -37.14 -26.99
C ASP A 511 3.97 -36.77 -25.58
N GLU A 512 3.06 -36.37 -24.69
CA GLU A 512 3.30 -36.06 -23.28
C GLU A 512 2.48 -36.97 -22.37
N ASN A 513 2.96 -37.19 -21.14
CA ASN A 513 2.26 -37.99 -20.13
C ASN A 513 1.30 -37.13 -19.30
N GLU A 514 0.53 -36.29 -19.98
CA GLU A 514 -0.24 -35.21 -19.39
C GLU A 514 -1.65 -35.11 -19.99
N TYR A 515 -2.57 -34.59 -19.18
CA TYR A 515 -3.93 -34.25 -19.58
C TYR A 515 -4.17 -32.75 -19.41
N GLN A 516 -4.86 -32.18 -20.37
CA GLN A 516 -5.39 -30.83 -20.30
C GLN A 516 -6.84 -30.87 -19.82
N LEU A 517 -7.11 -30.17 -18.72
CA LEU A 517 -8.46 -29.94 -18.20
C LEU A 517 -8.93 -28.59 -18.70
N ILE A 518 -10.11 -28.53 -19.32
CA ILE A 518 -10.67 -27.31 -19.90
C ILE A 518 -12.14 -27.15 -19.50
N ILE A 519 -12.53 -25.98 -19.00
CA ILE A 519 -13.92 -25.60 -18.77
C ILE A 519 -14.26 -24.28 -19.48
N ASP A 520 -15.46 -24.23 -20.04
CA ASP A 520 -16.06 -23.07 -20.70
C ASP A 520 -17.11 -22.48 -19.76
N LEU A 521 -16.80 -21.31 -19.18
CA LEU A 521 -17.63 -20.62 -18.19
C LEU A 521 -18.80 -19.86 -18.81
N THR A 522 -18.85 -19.73 -20.14
CA THR A 522 -19.99 -19.13 -20.85
C THR A 522 -21.20 -20.07 -20.89
N LYS A 523 -20.97 -21.38 -20.70
CA LYS A 523 -22.02 -22.39 -20.66
C LYS A 523 -22.49 -22.61 -19.23
N PRO A 524 -23.78 -22.88 -19.00
CA PRO A 524 -24.25 -23.32 -17.69
C PRO A 524 -23.58 -24.66 -17.36
N TYR A 525 -22.75 -24.67 -16.33
CA TYR A 525 -22.27 -25.90 -15.71
C TYR A 525 -23.05 -26.14 -14.41
N ASP A 526 -23.34 -27.41 -14.14
CA ASP A 526 -24.34 -27.85 -13.18
C ASP A 526 -23.97 -27.44 -11.73
N ASP A 527 -24.68 -26.46 -11.19
CA ASP A 527 -24.46 -25.90 -9.84
C ASP A 527 -25.07 -26.81 -8.73
N THR A 528 -25.62 -27.97 -9.10
CA THR A 528 -26.53 -28.76 -8.25
C THR A 528 -26.02 -30.08 -7.69
N THR A 529 -24.71 -30.33 -7.65
CA THR A 529 -24.19 -31.44 -6.81
C THR A 529 -23.89 -30.95 -5.39
N LYS A 530 -24.92 -31.06 -4.54
CA LYS A 530 -24.83 -31.12 -3.07
C LYS A 530 -23.91 -32.24 -2.62
#